data_AF-A0A1I5EQP3-F1
#
_entry.id   AF-A0A1I5EQP3-F1
#
_cell.length_a   1.000
_cell.length_b   1.000
_cell.length_c   1.000
_cell.angle_alpha   90.00
_cell.angle_beta   90.00
_cell.angle_gamma   90.00
#
_symmetry.space_group_name_H-M   'P 1'
#
loop_
_entity.id
_entity.type
_entity.pdbx_description
1 polymer ?
#
loop_
_entity_poly.entity_id
_entity_poly.type
_entity_poly.pdbx_seq_one_letter_code
_entity_poly.pdbx_strand_id
1 'polypeptide(L)'
;MESKLRYKYVIISFWSLVGFFIGGSVYVINGGDNNVVGFFAKAVGSLIGHTVSSKIIFKRNPHLKLLDKRLSNDERNREIIAEASTYSFIGTLVLVIGVILLGELRGDFYLSFGAAVFGGIMLLMNFVITKVLFKLR
;
A
#
# COMPACT_ATOMS: atom_id res chain seq x y z
N MET A 1 -19.99 16.19 -4.08
CA MET A 1 -19.79 14.95 -4.90
C MET A 1 -18.47 14.28 -4.53
N GLU A 2 -17.37 15.04 -4.37
CA GLU A 2 -16.10 14.57 -3.82
C GLU A 2 -16.20 13.95 -2.42
N SER A 3 -17.04 14.49 -1.53
CA SER A 3 -17.23 13.93 -0.17
C SER A 3 -17.73 12.48 -0.18
N LYS A 4 -18.61 12.11 -1.14
CA LYS A 4 -19.08 10.73 -1.32
C LYS A 4 -17.98 9.82 -1.86
N LEU A 5 -17.10 10.34 -2.71
CA LEU A 5 -15.95 9.58 -3.23
C LEU A 5 -14.87 9.38 -2.15
N ARG A 6 -14.61 10.43 -1.35
CA ARG A 6 -13.72 10.36 -0.18
C ARG A 6 -14.23 9.34 0.85
N TYR A 7 -15.53 9.37 1.14
CA TYR A 7 -16.16 8.38 2.03
C TYR A 7 -16.06 6.95 1.48
N LYS A 8 -16.19 6.74 0.16
CA LYS A 8 -15.89 5.45 -0.49
C LYS A 8 -14.48 4.98 -0.18
N TYR A 9 -13.46 5.82 -0.41
CA TYR A 9 -12.08 5.42 -0.17
C TYR A 9 -11.81 5.12 1.31
N VAL A 10 -12.42 5.87 2.23
CA VAL A 10 -12.36 5.58 3.68
C VAL A 10 -12.94 4.20 4.00
N ILE A 11 -14.09 3.85 3.42
CA ILE A 11 -14.70 2.51 3.61
C ILE A 11 -13.82 1.42 3.03
N ILE A 12 -13.25 1.62 1.83
CA ILE A 12 -12.35 0.65 1.20
C ILE A 12 -11.10 0.45 2.05
N SER A 13 -10.50 1.53 2.56
CA SER A 13 -9.36 1.46 3.48
C SER A 13 -9.70 0.71 4.76
N PHE A 14 -10.87 0.97 5.35
CA PHE A 14 -11.36 0.23 6.52
C PHE A 14 -11.49 -1.28 6.23
N TRP A 15 -12.12 -1.67 5.12
CA TRP A 15 -12.24 -3.08 4.75
C TRP A 15 -10.90 -3.73 4.37
N SER A 16 -9.95 -2.95 3.86
CA SER A 16 -8.59 -3.43 3.60
C SER A 16 -7.88 -3.74 4.92
N LEU A 17 -8.01 -2.88 5.94
CA LEU A 17 -7.49 -3.14 7.28
C LEU A 17 -8.15 -4.36 7.92
N VAL A 18 -9.48 -4.48 7.83
CA VAL A 18 -10.20 -5.68 8.31
C VAL A 18 -9.68 -6.93 7.59
N GLY A 19 -9.50 -6.86 6.27
CA GLY A 19 -8.91 -7.93 5.48
C GLY A 19 -7.49 -8.29 5.92
N PHE A 20 -6.66 -7.30 6.26
CA PHE A 20 -5.30 -7.52 6.79
C PHE A 20 -5.32 -8.35 8.08
N PHE A 21 -6.19 -7.99 9.03
CA PHE A 21 -6.32 -8.74 10.28
C PHE A 21 -6.88 -10.16 10.05
N ILE A 22 -7.91 -10.31 9.20
CA ILE A 22 -8.49 -11.62 8.87
C ILE A 22 -7.43 -12.53 8.23
N GLY A 23 -6.65 -12.01 7.27
CA GLY A 23 -5.58 -12.78 6.63
C GLY A 23 -4.53 -13.27 7.64
N GLY A 24 -4.17 -12.43 8.60
CA GLY A 24 -3.31 -12.82 9.72
C GLY A 24 -3.92 -13.89 10.61
N SER A 25 -5.19 -13.73 11.01
CA SER A 25 -5.89 -14.70 11.84
C SER A 25 -6.01 -16.06 11.15
N VAL A 26 -6.35 -16.09 9.86
CA VAL A 26 -6.43 -17.33 9.08
C VAL A 26 -5.08 -18.04 9.01
N TYR A 27 -3.99 -17.30 8.84
CA TYR A 27 -2.64 -17.88 8.84
C TYR A 27 -2.29 -18.53 10.18
N VAL A 28 -2.54 -17.83 11.29
CA VAL A 28 -2.26 -18.34 12.65
C VAL A 28 -3.14 -19.55 12.99
N ILE A 29 -4.43 -19.51 12.65
CA ILE A 29 -5.37 -20.63 12.88
C ILE A 29 -4.93 -21.88 12.12
N ASN A 30 -4.35 -21.74 10.93
CA ASN A 30 -3.83 -22.84 10.13
C ASN A 30 -2.43 -23.32 10.57
N GLY A 31 -1.98 -22.94 11.77
CA GLY A 31 -0.70 -23.38 12.33
C GLY A 31 0.52 -22.64 11.77
N GLY A 32 0.33 -21.49 11.12
CA GLY A 32 1.42 -20.68 10.62
C GLY A 32 2.17 -19.95 11.74
N ASP A 33 3.49 -20.12 11.80
CA ASP A 33 4.38 -19.53 12.82
C ASP A 33 5.44 -18.56 12.23
N ASN A 34 5.57 -18.54 10.90
CA ASN A 34 6.60 -17.78 10.22
C ASN A 34 6.15 -16.33 9.98
N ASN A 35 6.91 -15.38 10.53
CA ASN A 35 6.62 -13.95 10.42
C ASN A 35 6.56 -13.44 8.97
N VAL A 36 7.38 -13.97 8.07
CA VAL A 36 7.41 -13.57 6.65
C VAL A 36 6.15 -14.05 5.94
N VAL A 37 5.81 -15.32 6.09
CA VAL A 37 4.61 -15.90 5.47
C VAL A 37 3.34 -15.29 6.08
N GLY A 38 3.36 -15.01 7.38
CA GLY A 38 2.29 -14.29 8.07
C GLY A 38 2.09 -12.87 7.56
N PHE A 39 3.16 -12.15 7.22
CA PHE A 39 3.05 -10.84 6.56
C PHE A 39 2.37 -10.96 5.19
N PHE A 40 2.78 -11.92 4.36
CA PHE A 40 2.14 -12.14 3.06
C PHE A 40 0.67 -12.55 3.18
N ALA A 41 0.32 -13.40 4.14
CA ALA A 41 -1.07 -13.77 4.40
C ALA A 41 -1.93 -12.55 4.79
N LYS A 42 -1.40 -11.65 5.63
CA LYS A 42 -2.04 -10.37 5.95
C LYS A 42 -2.17 -9.48 4.72
N ALA A 43 -1.13 -9.38 3.89
CA ALA A 43 -1.17 -8.60 2.65
C ALA A 43 -2.22 -9.14 1.66
N VAL A 44 -2.30 -10.47 1.49
CA VAL A 44 -3.33 -11.13 0.67
C VAL A 44 -4.74 -10.86 1.22
N GLY A 45 -4.93 -10.99 2.54
CA GLY A 45 -6.20 -10.66 3.19
C GLY A 45 -6.61 -9.20 2.95
N SER A 46 -5.67 -8.26 3.03
CA SER A 46 -5.91 -6.85 2.72
C SER A 46 -6.34 -6.64 1.27
N LEU A 47 -5.68 -7.29 0.31
CA LEU A 47 -6.06 -7.24 -1.10
C LEU A 47 -7.46 -7.79 -1.35
N ILE A 48 -7.83 -8.87 -0.68
CA ILE A 48 -9.19 -9.45 -0.76
C ILE A 48 -10.20 -8.44 -0.19
N GLY A 49 -9.95 -7.88 1.00
CA GLY A 49 -10.83 -6.88 1.62
C GLY A 49 -11.02 -5.64 0.74
N HIS A 50 -9.94 -5.14 0.15
CA HIS A 50 -9.97 -4.05 -0.83
C HIS A 50 -10.83 -4.40 -2.05
N THR A 51 -10.59 -5.56 -2.66
CA THR A 51 -11.24 -5.96 -3.92
C THR A 51 -12.73 -6.22 -3.73
N VAL A 52 -13.10 -6.93 -2.66
CA VAL A 52 -14.50 -7.27 -2.34
C VAL A 52 -15.28 -6.00 -2.02
N SER A 53 -14.74 -5.12 -1.16
CA SER A 53 -15.42 -3.87 -0.79
C SER A 53 -15.60 -2.96 -2.01
N SER A 54 -14.58 -2.81 -2.84
CA SER A 54 -14.65 -2.05 -4.10
C SER A 54 -15.74 -2.58 -5.03
N LYS A 55 -15.80 -3.91 -5.25
CA LYS A 55 -16.81 -4.55 -6.09
C LYS A 55 -18.24 -4.36 -5.56
N ILE A 56 -18.45 -4.49 -4.25
CA ILE A 56 -19.76 -4.30 -3.61
C ILE A 56 -20.21 -2.84 -3.72
N ILE A 57 -19.32 -1.89 -3.43
CA ILE A 57 -19.63 -0.45 -3.48
C ILE A 57 -20.00 -0.04 -4.91
N PHE A 58 -19.25 -0.48 -5.92
CA PHE A 58 -19.57 -0.17 -7.31
C PHE A 58 -20.85 -0.87 -7.81
N LYS A 59 -21.15 -2.08 -7.31
CA LYS A 59 -22.41 -2.75 -7.63
C LYS A 59 -23.61 -1.99 -7.06
N ARG A 60 -23.50 -1.46 -5.83
CA ARG A 60 -24.56 -0.66 -5.19
C ARG A 60 -24.67 0.77 -5.74
N ASN A 61 -23.58 1.35 -6.22
CA ASN A 61 -23.53 2.72 -6.72
C ASN A 61 -22.78 2.80 -8.07
N PRO A 62 -23.41 2.38 -9.17
CA PRO A 62 -22.75 2.33 -10.48
C PRO A 62 -22.34 3.70 -11.01
N HIS A 63 -23.03 4.78 -10.61
CA HIS A 63 -22.67 6.15 -11.01
C HIS A 63 -21.31 6.59 -10.44
N LEU A 64 -20.90 6.04 -9.27
CA LEU A 64 -19.56 6.30 -8.72
C LEU A 64 -18.46 5.67 -9.59
N LYS A 65 -18.74 4.54 -10.27
CA LYS A 65 -17.77 3.90 -11.17
C LYS A 65 -17.46 4.76 -12.40
N LEU A 66 -18.48 5.41 -12.95
CA LEU A 66 -18.32 6.34 -14.08
C LEU A 66 -17.57 7.60 -13.64
N LEU A 67 -17.86 8.11 -12.45
CA LEU A 67 -17.14 9.26 -11.89
C LEU A 67 -15.66 8.93 -11.64
N ASP A 68 -15.39 7.75 -11.06
CA ASP A 68 -14.03 7.23 -10.84
C ASP A 68 -13.24 7.16 -12.14
N LYS A 69 -13.87 6.66 -13.21
CA LYS A 69 -13.27 6.56 -14.54
C LYS A 69 -13.00 7.94 -15.18
N ARG A 70 -13.88 8.92 -14.97
CA ARG A 70 -13.64 10.29 -15.44
C ARG A 70 -12.49 10.93 -14.69
N LEU A 71 -12.47 10.81 -13.36
CA LEU A 71 -11.39 11.31 -12.52
C LEU A 71 -10.05 10.63 -12.80
N SER A 72 -10.02 9.32 -13.08
CA SER A 72 -8.76 8.62 -13.44
C SER A 72 -8.21 9.04 -14.80
N ASN A 73 -9.08 9.52 -15.69
CA ASN A 73 -8.71 9.99 -17.01
C ASN A 73 -8.40 11.49 -17.06
N ASP A 74 -8.64 12.22 -15.97
CA ASP A 74 -8.28 13.62 -15.84
C ASP A 74 -6.76 13.75 -15.64
N GLU A 75 -6.10 14.51 -16.50
CA GLU A 75 -4.65 14.72 -16.46
C GLU A 75 -4.21 15.38 -15.15
N ARG A 76 -5.02 16.31 -14.61
CA ARG A 76 -4.73 16.95 -13.32
C ARG A 76 -4.69 15.94 -12.19
N ASN A 77 -5.58 14.95 -12.22
CA ASN A 77 -5.62 13.93 -11.19
C ASN A 77 -4.44 12.96 -11.31
N ARG A 78 -3.95 12.71 -12.53
CA ARG A 78 -2.72 11.93 -12.74
C ARG A 78 -1.50 12.65 -12.19
N GLU A 79 -1.39 13.97 -12.39
CA GLU A 79 -0.34 14.80 -11.79
C GLU A 79 -0.40 14.79 -10.26
N ILE A 80 -1.58 14.99 -9.67
CA ILE A 80 -1.77 14.96 -8.22
C ILE A 80 -1.37 13.59 -7.64
N ILE A 81 -1.75 12.48 -8.29
CA ILE A 81 -1.37 11.14 -7.85
C ILE A 81 0.14 10.92 -7.97
N ALA A 82 0.77 11.40 -9.04
CA ALA A 82 2.21 11.31 -9.23
C ALA A 82 2.98 12.11 -8.17
N GLU A 83 2.53 13.32 -7.86
CA GLU A 83 3.13 14.18 -6.84
C GLU A 83 2.94 13.56 -5.44
N ALA A 84 1.72 13.11 -5.12
CA ALA A 84 1.42 12.42 -3.87
C ALA A 84 2.23 11.12 -3.70
N SER A 85 2.45 10.38 -4.79
CA SER A 85 3.29 9.17 -4.78
C SER A 85 4.75 9.51 -4.46
N THR A 86 5.26 10.63 -4.98
CA THR A 86 6.62 11.11 -4.71
C THR A 86 6.78 11.52 -3.25
N TYR A 87 5.84 12.31 -2.70
CA TYR A 87 5.86 12.66 -1.28
C TYR A 87 5.72 11.43 -0.37
N SER A 88 4.88 10.46 -0.76
CA SER A 88 4.73 9.20 -0.02
C SER A 88 6.01 8.37 -0.02
N PHE A 89 6.72 8.32 -1.16
CA PHE A 89 8.02 7.67 -1.26
C PHE A 89 9.04 8.32 -0.33
N ILE A 90 9.17 9.66 -0.38
CA ILE A 90 10.09 10.42 0.48
C ILE A 90 9.74 10.21 1.96
N GLY A 91 8.46 10.34 2.33
CA GLY A 91 8.01 10.14 3.71
C GLY A 91 8.29 8.73 4.22
N THR A 92 8.10 7.71 3.38
CA THR A 92 8.43 6.33 3.73
C THR A 92 9.95 6.16 3.90
N LEU A 93 10.76 6.81 3.06
CA LEU A 93 12.21 6.75 3.14
C LEU A 93 12.73 7.36 4.46
N VAL A 94 12.14 8.48 4.89
CA VAL A 94 12.41 9.09 6.20
C VAL A 94 12.03 8.14 7.35
N LEU A 95 10.87 7.49 7.27
CA LEU A 95 10.47 6.50 8.28
C LEU A 95 11.42 5.30 8.34
N VAL A 96 11.85 4.78 7.19
CA VAL A 96 12.82 3.69 7.11
C VAL A 96 14.14 4.08 7.77
N ILE A 97 14.66 5.27 7.49
CA ILE A 97 15.85 5.81 8.17
C ILE A 97 15.62 5.90 9.68
N GLY A 98 14.45 6.38 10.11
CA GLY A 98 14.07 6.43 11.52
C GLY A 98 14.09 5.05 12.19
N VAL A 99 13.58 4.01 11.51
CA VAL A 99 13.57 2.63 12.03
C VAL A 99 15.00 2.06 12.10
N ILE A 100 15.86 2.35 11.12
CA ILE A 100 17.27 1.95 11.15
C ILE A 100 17.96 2.56 12.38
N LEU A 101 17.84 3.88 12.57
CA LEU A 101 18.43 4.57 13.73
C LEU A 101 17.87 4.05 15.05
N LEU A 102 16.56 3.82 15.15
CA LEU A 102 15.94 3.27 16.36
C LEU A 102 16.40 1.85 16.67
N GLY A 103 16.56 1.00 15.65
CA GLY A 103 17.09 -0.35 15.83
C GLY A 103 18.55 -0.30 16.29
N GLU A 104 19.36 0.60 15.73
CA GLU A 104 20.77 0.72 16.07
C GLU A 104 20.95 1.27 17.49
N LEU A 105 20.17 2.27 17.89
CA LEU A 105 20.14 2.80 19.26
C LEU A 105 19.68 1.77 20.29
N ARG A 106 18.84 0.81 19.90
CA ARG A 106 18.35 -0.27 20.77
C ARG A 106 19.21 -1.54 20.71
N GLY A 107 20.25 -1.57 19.86
CA GLY A 107 21.06 -2.76 19.62
C GLY A 107 20.29 -3.90 18.94
N ASP A 108 19.15 -3.61 18.31
CA ASP A 108 18.35 -4.60 17.59
C ASP A 108 18.83 -4.69 16.13
N PHE A 109 19.78 -5.61 15.92
CA PHE A 109 20.37 -5.86 14.60
C PHE A 109 19.32 -6.26 13.56
N TYR A 110 18.37 -7.13 13.92
CA TYR A 110 17.38 -7.64 12.97
C TYR A 110 16.41 -6.54 12.52
N LEU A 111 16.03 -5.64 13.43
CA LEU A 111 15.19 -4.49 13.09
C LEU A 111 15.92 -3.54 12.13
N SER A 112 17.17 -3.19 12.44
CA SER A 112 17.98 -2.27 11.64
C SER A 112 18.31 -2.84 10.26
N PHE A 113 18.74 -4.10 10.23
CA PHE A 113 19.07 -4.82 9.00
C PHE A 113 17.83 -5.00 8.12
N GLY A 114 16.69 -5.41 8.69
CA GLY A 114 15.43 -5.55 7.96
C GLY A 114 14.97 -4.24 7.33
N ALA A 115 15.06 -3.12 8.08
CA ALA A 115 14.74 -1.80 7.57
C ALA A 115 15.70 -1.34 6.46
N ALA A 116 17.00 -1.60 6.60
CA ALA A 116 18.00 -1.30 5.57
C ALA A 116 17.76 -2.08 4.27
N VAL A 117 17.46 -3.39 4.36
CA VAL A 117 17.10 -4.22 3.20
C VAL A 117 15.84 -3.69 2.54
N PHE A 118 14.81 -3.34 3.32
CA PHE A 118 13.57 -2.77 2.80
C PHE A 118 13.82 -1.43 2.06
N GLY A 119 14.61 -0.52 2.65
CA GLY A 119 15.03 0.72 2.01
C GLY A 119 15.81 0.49 0.72
N GLY A 120 16.71 -0.50 0.71
CA GLY A 120 17.46 -0.91 -0.48
C GLY A 120 16.54 -1.41 -1.61
N ILE A 121 15.54 -2.24 -1.30
CA ILE A 121 14.54 -2.71 -2.26
C ILE A 121 13.73 -1.53 -2.83
N MET A 122 13.31 -0.58 -1.97
CA MET A 122 12.58 0.61 -2.41
C MET A 122 13.39 1.46 -3.40
N LEU A 123 14.67 1.70 -3.11
CA LEU A 123 15.57 2.44 -4.00
C LEU A 123 15.80 1.70 -5.31
N LEU A 124 15.97 0.37 -5.25
CA LEU A 124 16.14 -0.47 -6.43
C LEU A 124 14.90 -0.47 -7.32
N MET A 125 13.69 -0.56 -6.74
CA MET A 125 12.44 -0.42 -7.47
C MET A 125 12.34 0.94 -8.16
N ASN A 126 12.65 2.03 -7.44
CA ASN A 126 12.65 3.37 -8.02
C ASN A 126 13.64 3.48 -9.19
N PHE A 127 14.84 2.93 -9.05
CA PHE A 127 15.85 2.89 -10.11
C PHE A 127 15.37 2.11 -11.34
N VAL A 128 14.79 0.92 -11.14
CA VAL A 128 14.24 0.09 -12.23
C VAL A 128 13.13 0.82 -12.95
N ILE A 129 12.16 1.38 -12.22
CA ILE A 129 11.03 2.13 -12.81
C ILE A 129 11.55 3.32 -13.62
N THR A 130 12.48 4.09 -13.06
CA THR A 130 13.08 5.25 -13.74
C THR A 130 13.80 4.81 -15.02
N LYS A 131 14.61 3.75 -14.98
CA LYS A 131 15.29 3.22 -16.18
C LYS A 131 14.32 2.72 -17.24
N VAL A 132 13.26 2.01 -16.85
CA VAL A 132 12.26 1.47 -17.78
C VAL A 132 11.50 2.61 -18.45
N LEU A 133 11.09 3.63 -17.70
CA LEU A 133 10.43 4.82 -18.24
C LEU A 133 11.35 5.64 -19.16
N PHE A 134 12.63 5.75 -18.82
CA PHE A 134 13.60 6.47 -19.67
C PHE A 134 13.87 5.76 -21.00
N LYS A 135 13.71 4.43 -21.05
CA LYS A 135 13.89 3.63 -22.27
C LYS A 135 12.65 3.62 -23.18
N LEU A 136 11.49 4.01 -22.65
CA LEU A 136 10.21 4.10 -23.34
C LEU A 136 9.93 5.49 -23.92
N ARG A 137 10.80 6.47 -23.63
CA ARG A 137 10.73 7.85 -24.13
C ARG A 137 11.70 8.04 -25.29
#